data_AF-M4Z856-F1
#
_entry.id   AF-M4Z856-F1
#
_cell.length_a   1.000
_cell.length_b   1.000
_cell.length_c   1.000
_cell.angle_alpha   90.00
_cell.angle_beta   90.00
_cell.angle_gamma   90.00
#
_symmetry.space_group_name_H-M   'P 1'
#
loop_
_entity.id
_entity.type
_entity.pdbx_description
1 polymer ?
#
loop_
_entity_poly.entity_id
_entity_poly.type
_entity_poly.pdbx_seq_one_letter_code
_entity_poly.pdbx_strand_id
1 'polypeptide(L)'
;MTTATARSIFMGPRLRRLRRELGLTQADMAADLEISAPYVALLERNQRPVTADMLLRLARTYKIDLADLAGDGGADHTARMHSVLKDPMFSDIDIPGLEISDLAVSYPGMTEAFLRLYTAYREEQLALAEQRAPAIAGSAPRPGQEMIDANDPVADVRRFLAARRNNFASLDDAAERLAQASSLASTHGASQGSPGPGGFIERLRVRHNLQVRFMPPSVMLGSVRRLDLHRRQVLIEDSLDTASLDFELAKQLAYLELEAEIGTALEDGKFANKSAELLARRALAAYAAAAIIMPYSSFAKAVETRRYDLEALARQFGTSFEQTAHRVTTLQRPGAEKIPFFLIRVDPAGNISKLLDGAGFPFARHGGACPLWSVHGIFKRPREIVTQWLELPDGQRFFSIARTVTAGGGSFGAIRVERAIAVGCAAEHAGQLIYTRDGHGPDADAPTPVGVACRVCHRPKCAARSAPPIGREILPDDFRTSSVPFGFSAD
;
A
#
# COMPACT_ATOMS: atom_id res chain seq x y z
N MET A 1 46.52 -9.87 1.34
CA MET A 1 46.53 -8.41 1.19
C MET A 1 45.56 -8.06 0.07
N THR A 2 44.34 -7.69 0.43
CA THR A 2 43.27 -7.27 -0.49
C THR A 2 43.60 -5.86 -0.96
N THR A 3 44.01 -5.73 -2.22
CA THR A 3 44.14 -4.44 -2.90
C THR A 3 42.73 -3.86 -3.07
N ALA A 4 42.37 -2.90 -2.21
CA ALA A 4 41.20 -2.06 -2.42
C ALA A 4 41.43 -1.29 -3.74
N THR A 5 40.69 -1.64 -4.78
CA THR A 5 40.63 -0.87 -6.01
C THR A 5 40.13 0.53 -5.67
N ALA A 6 41.01 1.53 -5.74
CA ALA A 6 40.68 2.92 -5.49
C ALA A 6 39.53 3.33 -6.42
N ARG A 7 38.38 3.63 -5.81
CA ARG A 7 37.16 4.02 -6.53
C ARG A 7 37.44 5.33 -7.26
N SER A 8 37.39 5.32 -8.58
CA SER A 8 37.59 6.52 -9.41
C SER A 8 36.47 7.52 -9.15
N ILE A 9 36.81 8.74 -8.72
CA ILE A 9 35.84 9.78 -8.39
C ILE A 9 35.61 10.64 -9.64
N PHE A 10 34.40 10.60 -10.19
CA PHE A 10 33.96 11.48 -11.27
C PHE A 10 33.07 12.59 -10.68
N MET A 11 33.39 13.86 -10.95
CA MET A 11 32.68 15.01 -10.38
C MET A 11 32.67 16.21 -11.32
N GLY A 12 32.79 15.97 -12.63
CA GLY A 12 32.93 16.99 -13.65
C GLY A 12 31.82 18.05 -13.64
N PRO A 13 30.55 17.67 -13.55
CA PRO A 13 29.48 18.67 -13.50
C PRO A 13 29.44 19.48 -12.19
N ARG A 14 29.87 18.91 -11.06
CA ARG A 14 30.06 19.66 -9.81
C ARG A 14 31.21 20.65 -9.93
N LEU A 15 32.33 20.24 -10.55
CA LEU A 15 33.46 21.12 -10.86
C LEU A 15 33.05 22.27 -11.79
N ARG A 16 32.25 21.97 -12.83
CA ARG A 16 31.70 22.96 -13.76
C ARG A 16 30.76 23.94 -13.08
N ARG A 17 29.93 23.46 -12.15
CA ARG A 17 29.02 24.29 -11.36
C ARG A 17 29.80 25.22 -10.44
N LEU A 18 30.75 24.68 -9.67
CA LEU A 18 31.65 25.46 -8.82
C LEU A 18 32.34 26.57 -9.60
N ARG A 19 32.91 26.23 -10.76
CA ARG A 19 33.58 27.20 -11.63
C ARG A 19 32.65 28.35 -12.03
N ARG A 20 31.40 28.03 -12.37
CA ARG A 20 30.38 29.02 -12.77
C ARG A 20 29.92 29.88 -11.59
N GLU A 21 29.75 29.30 -10.42
CA GLU A 21 29.39 30.03 -9.19
C GLU A 21 30.49 31.02 -8.77
N LEU A 22 31.75 30.66 -9.02
CA LEU A 22 32.91 31.55 -8.83
C LEU A 22 33.15 32.53 -9.99
N GLY A 23 32.35 32.48 -11.07
CA GLY A 23 32.48 33.36 -12.23
C GLY A 23 33.73 33.12 -13.10
N LEU A 24 34.37 31.95 -12.98
CA LEU A 24 35.64 31.64 -13.63
C LEU A 24 35.47 31.03 -15.04
N THR A 25 36.38 31.35 -15.96
CA THR A 25 36.52 30.57 -17.21
C THR A 25 37.32 29.29 -16.98
N GLN A 26 37.26 28.33 -17.91
CA GLN A 26 38.08 27.11 -17.81
C GLN A 26 39.57 27.41 -17.80
N ALA A 27 40.00 28.51 -18.45
CA ALA A 27 41.39 28.96 -18.44
C ALA A 27 41.79 29.53 -17.08
N ASP A 28 40.92 30.32 -16.43
CA ASP A 28 41.18 30.89 -15.10
C ASP A 28 41.31 29.78 -14.05
N MET A 29 40.35 28.84 -14.05
CA MET A 29 40.40 27.69 -13.14
C MET A 29 41.61 26.77 -13.41
N ALA A 30 42.06 26.67 -14.66
CA ALA A 30 43.26 25.92 -15.00
C ALA A 30 44.52 26.59 -14.45
N ALA A 31 44.60 27.93 -14.54
CA ALA A 31 45.69 28.71 -13.97
C ALA A 31 45.74 28.60 -12.43
N ASP A 32 44.58 28.75 -11.77
CA ASP A 32 44.44 28.63 -10.31
C ASP A 32 44.85 27.25 -9.77
N LEU A 33 44.63 26.20 -10.56
CA LEU A 33 44.92 24.81 -10.19
C LEU A 33 46.25 24.31 -10.77
N GLU A 34 47.02 25.17 -11.45
CA GLU A 34 48.29 24.84 -12.11
C GLU A 34 48.19 23.60 -13.03
N ILE A 35 47.11 23.54 -13.82
CA ILE A 35 46.86 22.50 -14.83
C ILE A 35 46.52 23.12 -16.18
N SER A 36 46.38 22.30 -17.23
CA SER A 36 46.00 22.81 -18.55
C SER A 36 44.48 22.99 -18.66
N ALA A 37 44.03 24.01 -19.40
CA ALA A 37 42.60 24.23 -19.68
C ALA A 37 41.92 23.02 -20.37
N PRO A 38 42.58 22.29 -21.31
CA PRO A 38 42.06 21.02 -21.81
C PRO A 38 41.87 19.97 -20.71
N TYR A 39 42.74 19.92 -19.70
CA TYR A 39 42.60 18.99 -18.58
C TYR A 39 41.38 19.32 -17.71
N VAL A 40 41.13 20.61 -17.42
CA VAL A 40 39.88 21.06 -16.76
C VAL A 40 38.65 20.63 -17.57
N ALA A 41 38.67 20.79 -18.89
CA ALA A 41 37.56 20.36 -19.75
C ALA A 41 37.33 18.84 -19.72
N LEU A 42 38.39 18.04 -19.65
CA LEU A 42 38.31 16.57 -19.51
C LEU A 42 37.72 16.17 -18.14
N LEU A 43 38.12 16.87 -17.07
CA LEU A 43 37.55 16.66 -15.73
C LEU A 43 36.07 17.04 -15.71
N GLU A 44 35.68 18.20 -16.26
CA GLU A 44 34.29 18.68 -16.33
C GLU A 44 33.35 17.75 -17.12
N ARG A 45 33.89 17.02 -18.10
CA ARG A 45 33.15 16.06 -18.95
C ARG A 45 33.21 14.62 -18.44
N ASN A 46 33.73 14.38 -17.23
CA ASN A 46 33.94 13.04 -16.67
C ASN A 46 34.82 12.11 -17.54
N GLN A 47 35.62 12.65 -18.46
CA GLN A 47 36.53 11.84 -19.30
C GLN A 47 37.81 11.47 -18.56
N ARG A 48 38.11 12.17 -17.46
CA ARG A 48 39.19 11.85 -16.52
C ARG A 48 38.63 11.86 -15.09
N PRO A 49 38.92 10.85 -14.27
CA PRO A 49 38.56 10.90 -12.86
C PRO A 49 39.41 11.93 -12.12
N VAL A 50 38.81 12.57 -11.11
CA VAL A 50 39.51 13.49 -10.22
C VAL A 50 40.35 12.67 -9.24
N THR A 51 41.66 12.90 -9.25
CA THR A 51 42.60 12.25 -8.34
C THR A 51 42.52 12.86 -6.94
N ALA A 52 42.99 12.11 -5.92
CA ALA A 52 43.07 12.63 -4.54
C ALA A 52 43.91 13.92 -4.43
N ASP A 53 45.00 14.02 -5.20
CA ASP A 53 45.81 15.23 -5.29
C ASP A 53 45.01 16.42 -5.84
N MET A 54 44.20 16.19 -6.88
CA MET A 54 43.36 17.22 -7.47
C MET A 54 42.24 17.67 -6.51
N LEU A 55 41.66 16.77 -5.72
CA LEU A 55 40.68 17.12 -4.68
C LEU A 55 41.29 18.01 -3.59
N LEU A 56 42.49 17.67 -3.11
CA LEU A 56 43.21 18.48 -2.14
C LEU A 56 43.56 19.86 -2.70
N ARG A 57 43.91 19.91 -3.99
CA ARG A 57 44.21 21.16 -4.69
C ARG A 57 42.97 22.04 -4.81
N LEU A 58 41.84 21.48 -5.25
CA LEU A 58 40.55 22.18 -5.32
C LEU A 58 40.10 22.74 -3.96
N ALA A 59 40.20 21.93 -2.91
CA ALA A 59 39.83 22.33 -1.55
C ALA A 59 40.71 23.47 -1.02
N ARG A 60 42.03 23.43 -1.28
CA ARG A 60 42.97 24.48 -0.85
C ARG A 60 42.79 25.78 -1.63
N THR A 61 42.68 25.70 -2.95
CA THR A 61 42.61 26.88 -3.83
C THR A 61 41.30 27.64 -3.64
N TYR A 62 40.17 26.94 -3.53
CA TYR A 62 38.85 27.56 -3.46
C TYR A 62 38.21 27.54 -2.07
N LYS A 63 38.91 27.02 -1.04
CA LYS A 63 38.45 26.94 0.37
C LYS A 63 37.09 26.26 0.54
N ILE A 64 36.87 25.16 -0.18
CA ILE A 64 35.60 24.41 -0.17
C ILE A 64 35.75 23.22 0.77
N ASP A 65 34.68 22.90 1.51
CA ASP A 65 34.62 21.67 2.28
C ASP A 65 34.58 20.45 1.34
N LEU A 66 35.45 19.47 1.59
CA LEU A 66 35.46 18.20 0.85
C LEU A 66 34.14 17.43 1.03
N ALA A 67 33.44 17.63 2.16
CA ALA A 67 32.12 17.07 2.39
C ALA A 67 31.05 17.66 1.45
N ASP A 68 31.13 18.96 1.14
CA ASP A 68 30.23 19.62 0.17
C ASP A 68 30.47 19.12 -1.26
N LEU A 69 31.73 18.85 -1.60
CA LEU A 69 32.11 18.23 -2.88
C LEU A 69 31.73 16.75 -2.96
N ALA A 70 31.68 16.03 -1.83
CA ALA A 70 31.33 14.61 -1.73
C ALA A 70 29.84 14.34 -1.45
N GLY A 71 29.02 15.39 -1.27
CA GLY A 71 27.66 15.36 -0.72
C GLY A 71 26.75 14.18 -1.11
N ASP A 72 26.17 13.58 -0.06
CA ASP A 72 25.38 12.35 0.06
C ASP A 72 23.98 12.39 -0.61
N GLY A 73 23.57 13.56 -1.13
CA GLY A 73 22.25 13.74 -1.76
C GLY A 73 22.06 13.05 -3.11
N GLY A 74 23.15 12.56 -3.73
CA GLY A 74 23.10 11.86 -5.01
C GLY A 74 22.61 10.42 -4.89
N ALA A 75 22.88 9.73 -3.79
CA ALA A 75 22.57 8.30 -3.66
C ALA A 75 21.05 8.03 -3.71
N ASP A 76 20.25 8.85 -3.04
CA ASP A 76 18.78 8.75 -3.07
C ASP A 76 18.22 9.07 -4.47
N HIS A 77 18.68 10.16 -5.09
CA HIS A 77 18.27 10.53 -6.46
C HIS A 77 18.66 9.47 -7.49
N THR A 78 19.85 8.90 -7.38
CA THR A 78 20.32 7.80 -8.23
C THR A 78 19.44 6.57 -8.04
N ALA A 79 19.14 6.17 -6.81
CA ALA A 79 18.26 5.03 -6.52
C ALA A 79 16.84 5.25 -7.06
N ARG A 80 16.26 6.44 -6.86
CA ARG A 80 14.94 6.81 -7.38
C ARG A 80 14.91 6.84 -8.90
N MET A 81 15.95 7.37 -9.55
CA MET A 81 16.06 7.40 -11.01
C MET A 81 16.20 6.00 -11.60
N HIS A 82 17.03 5.14 -10.99
CA HIS A 82 17.12 3.73 -11.36
C HIS A 82 15.78 3.00 -11.21
N SER A 83 15.00 3.33 -10.19
CA SER A 83 13.66 2.76 -10.00
C SER A 83 12.70 3.19 -11.10
N VAL A 84 12.66 4.49 -11.42
CA VAL A 84 11.79 5.04 -12.47
C VAL A 84 12.15 4.50 -13.85
N LEU A 85 13.44 4.44 -14.19
CA LEU A 85 13.91 3.98 -15.50
C LEU A 85 13.79 2.47 -15.71
N LYS A 86 13.41 1.69 -14.68
CA LYS A 86 13.01 0.27 -14.83
C LYS A 86 11.59 0.10 -15.35
N ASP A 87 10.81 1.17 -15.46
CA ASP A 87 9.47 1.07 -16.02
C ASP A 87 9.54 0.60 -17.49
N PRO A 88 8.72 -0.38 -17.90
CA PRO A 88 8.72 -0.89 -19.28
C PRO A 88 8.40 0.14 -20.37
N MET A 89 7.95 1.35 -20.01
CA MET A 89 7.85 2.47 -20.94
C MET A 89 9.21 2.90 -21.51
N PHE A 90 10.31 2.65 -20.80
CA PHE A 90 11.67 3.02 -21.22
C PHE A 90 12.49 1.84 -21.75
N SER A 91 11.87 0.67 -21.95
CA SER A 91 12.60 -0.57 -22.29
C SER A 91 13.30 -0.53 -23.64
N ASP A 92 12.86 0.38 -24.52
CA ASP A 92 13.39 0.63 -25.86
C ASP A 92 14.55 1.65 -25.88
N ILE A 93 14.97 2.15 -24.71
CA ILE A 93 16.07 3.10 -24.57
C ILE A 93 17.23 2.45 -23.78
N ASP A 94 18.39 2.29 -24.43
CA ASP A 94 19.59 1.80 -23.76
C ASP A 94 20.23 2.91 -22.90
N ILE A 95 20.01 2.84 -21.58
CA ILE A 95 20.54 3.82 -20.62
C ILE A 95 21.47 3.10 -19.63
N PRO A 96 22.80 3.19 -19.80
CA PRO A 96 23.77 2.60 -18.88
C PRO A 96 23.61 3.13 -17.46
N GLY A 97 23.75 2.25 -16.46
CA GLY A 97 23.58 2.66 -15.05
C GLY A 97 24.55 3.74 -14.55
N LEU A 98 25.71 3.85 -15.21
CA LEU A 98 26.67 4.92 -14.95
C LEU A 98 26.14 6.28 -15.41
N GLU A 99 25.40 6.35 -16.53
CA GLU A 99 24.77 7.58 -17.03
C GLU A 99 23.62 8.02 -16.11
N ILE A 100 22.87 7.08 -15.55
CA ILE A 100 21.81 7.35 -14.57
C ILE A 100 22.41 7.99 -13.31
N SER A 101 23.52 7.41 -12.82
CA SER A 101 24.25 7.93 -11.67
C SER A 101 24.84 9.31 -11.96
N ASP A 102 25.42 9.49 -13.13
CA ASP A 102 25.98 10.77 -13.56
C ASP A 102 24.87 11.84 -13.65
N LEU A 103 23.72 11.54 -14.25
CA LEU A 103 22.59 12.46 -14.36
C LEU A 103 22.09 12.92 -12.98
N ALA A 104 21.89 11.97 -12.06
CA ALA A 104 21.42 12.23 -10.70
C ALA A 104 22.38 13.10 -9.88
N VAL A 105 23.68 12.83 -9.97
CA VAL A 105 24.72 13.55 -9.21
C VAL A 105 25.02 14.93 -9.81
N SER A 106 24.97 15.01 -11.14
CA SER A 106 25.42 16.17 -11.92
C SER A 106 24.34 17.23 -12.14
N TYR A 107 23.09 16.78 -12.26
CA TYR A 107 21.95 17.63 -12.56
C TYR A 107 20.78 17.34 -11.59
N PRO A 108 20.94 17.58 -10.28
CA PRO A 108 19.93 17.23 -9.28
C PRO A 108 18.61 17.97 -9.49
N GLY A 109 18.62 19.22 -9.95
CA GLY A 109 17.40 19.96 -10.27
C GLY A 109 16.63 19.37 -11.47
N MET A 110 17.34 18.91 -12.50
CA MET A 110 16.72 18.23 -13.64
C MET A 110 16.22 16.83 -13.26
N THR A 111 16.98 16.14 -12.42
CA THR A 111 16.62 14.83 -11.86
C THR A 111 15.34 14.92 -11.04
N GLU A 112 15.24 15.88 -10.12
CA GLU A 112 14.03 16.12 -9.33
C GLU A 112 12.85 16.56 -10.21
N ALA A 113 13.08 17.43 -11.20
CA ALA A 113 12.04 17.82 -12.16
C ALA A 113 11.53 16.63 -12.97
N PHE A 114 12.42 15.74 -13.44
CA PHE A 114 12.05 14.52 -14.14
C PHE A 114 11.29 13.56 -13.23
N LEU A 115 11.77 13.33 -12.00
CA LEU A 115 11.08 12.48 -11.03
C LEU A 115 9.67 12.99 -10.73
N ARG A 116 9.49 14.32 -10.57
CA ARG A 116 8.18 14.94 -10.39
C ARG A 116 7.30 14.82 -11.63
N LEU A 117 7.85 15.07 -12.81
CA LEU A 117 7.14 14.94 -14.08
C LEU A 117 6.69 13.49 -14.30
N TYR A 118 7.57 12.53 -14.04
CA TYR A 118 7.27 11.11 -14.17
C TYR A 118 6.20 10.69 -13.15
N THR A 119 6.29 11.18 -11.92
CA THR A 119 5.28 10.92 -10.89
C THR A 119 3.92 11.48 -11.31
N ALA A 120 3.88 12.75 -11.75
CA ALA A 120 2.68 13.40 -12.25
C ALA A 120 2.12 12.70 -13.50
N TYR A 121 2.98 12.28 -14.42
CA TYR A 121 2.60 11.49 -15.59
C TYR A 121 1.98 10.17 -15.16
N ARG A 122 2.59 9.44 -14.23
CA ARG A 122 2.01 8.17 -13.74
C ARG A 122 0.67 8.40 -13.06
N GLU A 123 0.56 9.42 -12.21
CA GLU A 123 -0.68 9.77 -11.54
C GLU A 123 -1.78 10.12 -12.55
N GLU A 124 -1.47 10.91 -13.57
CA GLU A 124 -2.39 11.30 -14.64
C GLU A 124 -2.75 10.11 -15.54
N GLN A 125 -1.80 9.24 -15.86
CA GLN A 125 -2.08 8.01 -16.63
C GLN A 125 -3.02 7.08 -15.87
N LEU A 126 -2.85 6.98 -14.55
CA LEU A 126 -3.75 6.25 -13.69
C LEU A 126 -5.14 6.92 -13.65
N ALA A 127 -5.21 8.25 -13.49
CA ALA A 127 -6.47 9.00 -13.50
C ALA A 127 -7.22 8.93 -14.83
N LEU A 128 -6.52 9.04 -15.97
CA LEU A 128 -7.11 8.91 -17.31
C LEU A 128 -7.52 7.46 -17.63
N ALA A 129 -6.76 6.48 -17.14
CA ALA A 129 -7.15 5.08 -17.22
C ALA A 129 -8.45 4.82 -16.46
N GLU A 130 -8.67 5.52 -15.34
CA GLU A 130 -9.88 5.48 -14.53
C GLU A 130 -11.06 6.18 -15.21
N GLN A 131 -10.88 7.40 -15.71
CA GLN A 131 -11.96 8.18 -16.37
C GLN A 131 -12.48 7.52 -17.66
N ARG A 132 -11.64 6.79 -18.39
CA ARG A 132 -12.02 6.15 -19.66
C ARG A 132 -12.41 4.68 -19.49
N ALA A 133 -12.37 4.11 -18.29
CA ALA A 133 -12.99 2.80 -18.05
C ALA A 133 -14.49 2.96 -18.33
N PRO A 134 -15.18 1.99 -18.97
CA PRO A 134 -16.54 2.22 -19.43
C PRO A 134 -17.43 2.56 -18.24
N ALA A 135 -17.77 3.84 -18.12
CA ALA A 135 -18.90 4.30 -17.34
C ALA A 135 -20.12 3.54 -17.86
N ILE A 136 -20.86 2.94 -16.93
CA ILE A 136 -22.20 2.42 -17.20
C ILE A 136 -22.94 3.49 -18.01
N ALA A 137 -23.50 3.08 -19.16
CA ALA A 137 -24.18 3.96 -20.10
C ALA A 137 -25.14 4.91 -19.35
N GLY A 138 -24.87 6.22 -19.37
CA GLY A 138 -25.75 7.21 -18.77
C GLY A 138 -25.19 8.60 -18.48
N SER A 139 -23.88 8.81 -18.37
CA SER A 139 -23.33 10.15 -18.08
C SER A 139 -22.19 10.53 -19.01
N ALA A 140 -22.48 11.41 -19.96
CA ALA A 140 -21.45 12.13 -20.71
C ALA A 140 -20.60 12.99 -19.75
N PRO A 141 -19.26 13.06 -19.92
CA PRO A 141 -18.43 13.91 -19.08
C PRO A 141 -18.71 15.38 -19.37
N ARG A 142 -18.89 16.20 -18.33
CA ARG A 142 -18.90 17.67 -18.44
C ARG A 142 -17.48 18.21 -18.19
N PRO A 143 -17.04 19.26 -18.91
CA PRO A 143 -15.76 19.91 -18.62
C PRO A 143 -15.83 20.60 -17.25
N GLY A 144 -14.84 20.36 -16.37
CA GLY A 144 -14.77 20.93 -15.01
C GLY A 144 -14.53 19.93 -13.86
N GLN A 145 -14.28 18.65 -14.16
CA GLN A 145 -14.16 17.59 -13.16
C GLN A 145 -12.86 17.61 -12.33
N GLU A 146 -11.87 18.42 -12.72
CA GLU A 146 -10.58 18.57 -12.00
C GLU A 146 -10.72 19.12 -10.57
N MET A 147 -11.76 19.90 -10.26
CA MET A 147 -11.98 20.45 -8.91
C MET A 147 -12.72 19.51 -7.95
N ILE A 148 -13.27 18.38 -8.43
CA ILE A 148 -14.03 17.44 -7.58
C ILE A 148 -13.08 16.44 -6.89
N ASP A 149 -11.92 16.14 -7.47
CA ASP A 149 -10.96 15.15 -6.97
C ASP A 149 -10.19 15.55 -5.71
N ALA A 150 -10.08 16.86 -5.42
CA ALA A 150 -9.45 17.37 -4.20
C ALA A 150 -10.33 17.20 -2.93
N ASN A 151 -11.55 16.66 -3.09
CA ASN A 151 -12.54 16.61 -2.01
C ASN A 151 -13.18 15.22 -1.83
N ASP A 152 -12.61 14.15 -2.38
CA ASP A 152 -13.10 12.78 -2.14
C ASP A 152 -12.78 12.34 -0.69
N PRO A 153 -13.80 12.26 0.19
CA PRO A 153 -13.59 11.94 1.59
C PRO A 153 -13.11 10.49 1.79
N VAL A 154 -13.35 9.59 0.83
CA VAL A 154 -12.87 8.20 0.91
C VAL A 154 -11.38 8.13 0.59
N ALA A 155 -10.92 8.82 -0.46
CA ALA A 155 -9.50 8.92 -0.79
C ALA A 155 -8.70 9.57 0.35
N ASP A 156 -9.24 10.61 1.00
CA ASP A 156 -8.59 11.25 2.15
C ASP A 156 -8.39 10.29 3.32
N VAL A 157 -9.40 9.50 3.66
CA VAL A 157 -9.30 8.49 4.73
C VAL A 157 -8.28 7.41 4.35
N ARG A 158 -8.23 6.97 3.08
CA ARG A 158 -7.22 6.01 2.62
C ARG A 158 -5.81 6.58 2.79
N ARG A 159 -5.57 7.81 2.35
CA ARG A 159 -4.28 8.50 2.50
C ARG A 159 -3.89 8.64 3.98
N PHE A 160 -4.86 8.98 4.83
CA PHE A 160 -4.66 9.07 6.28
C PHE A 160 -4.21 7.75 6.92
N LEU A 161 -4.84 6.64 6.54
CA LEU A 161 -4.48 5.29 7.02
C LEU A 161 -3.12 4.85 6.46
N ALA A 162 -2.88 5.05 5.16
CA ALA A 162 -1.65 4.66 4.48
C ALA A 162 -0.42 5.42 5.02
N ALA A 163 -0.56 6.72 5.29
CA ALA A 163 0.50 7.55 5.88
C ALA A 163 0.99 7.03 7.25
N ARG A 164 0.17 6.22 7.94
CA ARG A 164 0.47 5.61 9.24
C ARG A 164 0.76 4.11 9.12
N ARG A 165 0.99 3.60 7.91
CA ARG A 165 1.16 2.16 7.61
C ARG A 165 0.05 1.31 8.23
N ASN A 166 -1.17 1.86 8.25
CA ASN A 166 -2.35 1.25 8.85
C ASN A 166 -2.15 0.77 10.31
N ASN A 167 -1.34 1.48 11.11
CA ASN A 167 -1.09 1.17 12.51
C ASN A 167 -1.32 2.40 13.41
N PHE A 168 -1.99 2.15 14.54
CA PHE A 168 -2.26 3.15 15.57
C PHE A 168 -1.91 2.55 16.94
N ALA A 169 -0.63 2.61 17.31
CA ALA A 169 -0.11 1.93 18.50
C ALA A 169 -0.83 2.33 19.81
N SER A 170 -1.14 3.62 20.00
CA SER A 170 -1.90 4.09 21.16
C SER A 170 -3.31 3.51 21.25
N LEU A 171 -4.00 3.38 20.11
CA LEU A 171 -5.29 2.72 20.02
C LEU A 171 -5.18 1.21 20.29
N ASP A 172 -4.13 0.55 19.82
CA ASP A 172 -3.88 -0.86 20.15
C ASP A 172 -3.66 -1.06 21.65
N ASP A 173 -2.86 -0.20 22.30
CA ASP A 173 -2.57 -0.31 23.74
C ASP A 173 -3.83 -0.03 24.59
N ALA A 174 -4.65 0.92 24.18
CA ALA A 174 -5.92 1.20 24.85
C ALA A 174 -6.94 0.07 24.64
N ALA A 175 -7.03 -0.47 23.42
CA ALA A 175 -7.88 -1.62 23.11
C ALA A 175 -7.45 -2.88 23.87
N GLU A 176 -6.15 -3.15 23.99
CA GLU A 176 -5.61 -4.30 24.72
C GLU A 176 -5.90 -4.20 26.23
N ARG A 177 -5.76 -3.01 26.83
CA ARG A 177 -6.19 -2.75 28.22
C ARG A 177 -7.70 -2.98 28.40
N LEU A 178 -8.52 -2.52 27.45
CA LEU A 178 -9.96 -2.72 27.49
C LEU A 178 -10.33 -4.20 27.42
N ALA A 179 -9.69 -4.95 26.51
CA ALA A 179 -9.89 -6.38 26.35
C ALA A 179 -9.58 -7.14 27.65
N GLN A 180 -8.41 -6.89 28.25
CA GLN A 180 -7.99 -7.50 29.52
C GLN A 180 -8.98 -7.24 30.66
N ALA A 181 -9.44 -5.99 30.80
CA ALA A 181 -10.43 -5.62 31.80
C ALA A 181 -11.80 -6.30 31.57
N SER A 182 -12.18 -6.56 30.31
CA SER A 182 -13.45 -7.22 29.96
C SER A 182 -13.40 -8.74 30.22
N SER A 183 -12.25 -9.36 29.98
CA SER A 183 -12.01 -10.78 30.30
C SER A 183 -12.07 -11.05 31.81
N LEU A 184 -11.54 -10.14 32.64
CA LEU A 184 -11.56 -10.26 34.10
C LEU A 184 -12.97 -10.12 34.71
N ALA A 185 -13.84 -9.33 34.07
CA ALA A 185 -15.20 -9.09 34.54
C ALA A 185 -16.19 -10.23 34.22
N SER A 186 -15.82 -11.15 33.32
CA SER A 186 -16.68 -12.28 32.95
C SER A 186 -16.59 -13.39 34.00
N THR A 187 -17.53 -13.41 34.94
CA THR A 187 -17.61 -14.35 36.09
C THR A 187 -18.03 -15.78 35.73
N HIS A 188 -18.21 -16.11 34.45
CA HIS A 188 -18.61 -17.43 33.97
C HIS A 188 -17.58 -17.99 32.99
N GLY A 189 -16.53 -18.59 33.57
CA GLY A 189 -15.67 -19.59 32.93
C GLY A 189 -15.33 -19.35 31.46
N ALA A 190 -14.44 -18.40 31.17
CA ALA A 190 -13.82 -18.32 29.85
C ALA A 190 -12.44 -18.97 29.90
N SER A 191 -12.28 -20.03 29.10
CA SER A 191 -11.01 -20.48 28.53
C SER A 191 -10.13 -19.29 28.14
N GLN A 192 -8.81 -19.43 28.22
CA GLN A 192 -7.76 -18.45 27.89
C GLN A 192 -7.92 -17.75 26.50
N GLY A 193 -8.92 -16.89 26.32
CA GLY A 193 -9.31 -16.31 25.04
C GLY A 193 -9.92 -14.91 25.18
N SER A 194 -10.01 -14.21 24.04
CA SER A 194 -10.57 -12.86 23.91
C SER A 194 -11.99 -12.76 24.48
N PRO A 195 -12.40 -11.59 25.01
CA PRO A 195 -13.75 -11.39 25.51
C PRO A 195 -14.76 -11.60 24.37
N GLY A 196 -15.73 -12.49 24.57
CA GLY A 196 -16.83 -12.70 23.63
C GLY A 196 -18.03 -11.77 23.89
N PRO A 197 -19.16 -11.96 23.16
CA PRO A 197 -20.29 -11.03 23.19
C PRO A 197 -20.85 -10.79 24.60
N GLY A 198 -20.91 -11.83 25.44
CA GLY A 198 -21.40 -11.73 26.82
C GLY A 198 -20.58 -10.77 27.68
N GLY A 199 -19.25 -10.78 27.53
CA GLY A 199 -18.36 -9.87 28.27
C GLY A 199 -18.56 -8.41 27.86
N PHE A 200 -18.79 -8.15 26.57
CA PHE A 200 -19.09 -6.81 26.08
C PHE A 200 -20.47 -6.31 26.52
N ILE A 201 -21.49 -7.16 26.46
CA ILE A 201 -22.84 -6.83 26.95
C ILE A 201 -22.80 -6.48 28.43
N GLU A 202 -22.10 -7.27 29.24
CA GLU A 202 -21.97 -7.04 30.66
C GLU A 202 -21.21 -5.74 30.96
N ARG A 203 -20.14 -5.44 30.21
CA ARG A 203 -19.41 -4.18 30.36
C ARG A 203 -20.26 -2.97 29.99
N LEU A 204 -21.03 -3.03 28.90
CA LEU A 204 -22.00 -1.99 28.54
C LEU A 204 -23.02 -1.77 29.66
N ARG A 205 -23.49 -2.85 30.29
CA ARG A 205 -24.43 -2.79 31.41
C ARG A 205 -23.81 -2.18 32.66
N VAL A 206 -22.67 -2.67 33.11
CA VAL A 206 -22.06 -2.30 34.41
C VAL A 206 -21.38 -0.93 34.34
N ARG A 207 -20.60 -0.66 33.28
CA ARG A 207 -19.80 0.57 33.19
C ARG A 207 -20.57 1.74 32.60
N HIS A 208 -21.46 1.47 31.64
CA HIS A 208 -22.17 2.52 30.89
C HIS A 208 -23.67 2.58 31.19
N ASN A 209 -24.20 1.66 32.01
CA ASN A 209 -25.63 1.53 32.28
C ASN A 209 -26.46 1.44 30.99
N LEU A 210 -25.93 0.73 29.99
CA LEU A 210 -26.57 0.49 28.70
C LEU A 210 -27.05 -0.95 28.59
N GLN A 211 -28.32 -1.15 28.30
CA GLN A 211 -28.90 -2.48 28.05
C GLN A 211 -28.79 -2.84 26.57
N VAL A 212 -28.28 -4.04 26.26
CA VAL A 212 -28.25 -4.53 24.88
C VAL A 212 -29.59 -5.19 24.55
N ARG A 213 -30.21 -4.80 23.44
CA ARG A 213 -31.45 -5.42 22.95
C ARG A 213 -31.31 -5.85 21.50
N PHE A 214 -31.75 -7.07 21.23
CA PHE A 214 -31.81 -7.64 19.90
C PHE A 214 -33.15 -7.31 19.25
N MET A 215 -33.11 -6.84 18.00
CA MET A 215 -34.27 -6.36 17.26
C MET A 215 -34.26 -6.93 15.83
N PRO A 216 -35.43 -7.28 15.28
CA PRO A 216 -35.52 -7.74 13.89
C PRO A 216 -35.05 -6.68 12.88
N PRO A 217 -34.55 -7.08 11.69
CA PRO A 217 -34.12 -6.16 10.63
C PRO A 217 -35.19 -5.12 10.25
N SER A 218 -36.47 -5.49 10.27
CA SER A 218 -37.59 -4.61 9.96
C SER A 218 -37.73 -3.43 10.93
N VAL A 219 -37.35 -3.60 12.19
CA VAL A 219 -37.36 -2.55 13.23
C VAL A 219 -36.10 -1.70 13.16
N MET A 220 -35.00 -2.29 12.69
CA MET A 220 -33.69 -1.64 12.65
C MET A 220 -33.53 -0.62 11.51
N LEU A 221 -34.45 -0.56 10.55
CA LEU A 221 -34.45 0.40 9.42
C LEU A 221 -33.10 0.42 8.67
N GLY A 222 -32.56 -0.78 8.40
CA GLY A 222 -31.27 -0.95 7.70
C GLY A 222 -30.02 -0.74 8.56
N SER A 223 -30.16 -0.46 9.85
CA SER A 223 -29.02 -0.38 10.78
C SER A 223 -28.65 -1.76 11.35
N VAL A 224 -27.37 -2.04 11.53
CA VAL A 224 -26.93 -3.25 12.27
C VAL A 224 -26.75 -2.99 13.77
N ARG A 225 -26.51 -1.73 14.13
CA ARG A 225 -26.38 -1.26 15.51
C ARG A 225 -26.92 0.17 15.65
N ARG A 226 -27.64 0.46 16.74
CA ARG A 226 -28.10 1.81 17.10
C ARG A 226 -27.90 2.06 18.60
N LEU A 227 -27.37 3.22 18.95
CA LEU A 227 -27.32 3.69 20.34
C LEU A 227 -28.53 4.58 20.61
N ASP A 228 -29.37 4.18 21.56
CA ASP A 228 -30.49 4.98 22.08
C ASP A 228 -30.13 5.48 23.48
N LEU A 229 -29.66 6.72 23.55
CA LEU A 229 -29.28 7.35 24.82
C LEU A 229 -30.50 7.66 25.70
N HIS A 230 -31.67 7.89 25.11
CA HIS A 230 -32.87 8.27 25.84
C HIS A 230 -33.45 7.08 26.62
N ARG A 231 -33.34 5.87 26.06
CA ARG A 231 -33.73 4.60 26.71
C ARG A 231 -32.55 3.86 27.33
N ARG A 232 -31.33 4.40 27.22
CA ARG A 232 -30.06 3.77 27.63
C ARG A 232 -29.92 2.35 27.09
N GLN A 233 -30.10 2.21 25.78
CA GLN A 233 -30.06 0.92 25.09
C GLN A 233 -29.10 0.94 23.91
N VAL A 234 -28.43 -0.19 23.69
CA VAL A 234 -27.76 -0.49 22.42
C VAL A 234 -28.63 -1.52 21.70
N LEU A 235 -29.26 -1.10 20.61
CA LEU A 235 -30.04 -1.98 19.76
C LEU A 235 -29.10 -2.65 18.76
N ILE A 236 -29.22 -3.98 18.66
CA ILE A 236 -28.45 -4.82 17.73
C ILE A 236 -29.43 -5.58 16.86
N GLU A 237 -29.11 -5.69 15.58
CA GLU A 237 -29.88 -6.48 14.63
C GLU A 237 -29.69 -7.98 14.92
N ASP A 238 -30.79 -8.73 15.00
CA ASP A 238 -30.81 -10.07 15.59
C ASP A 238 -30.42 -11.22 14.64
N SER A 239 -30.24 -10.95 13.34
CA SER A 239 -29.77 -11.93 12.35
C SER A 239 -28.25 -11.90 12.12
N LEU A 240 -27.52 -11.05 12.84
CA LEU A 240 -26.05 -11.02 12.80
C LEU A 240 -25.46 -12.36 13.25
N ASP A 241 -24.44 -12.82 12.53
CA ASP A 241 -23.60 -13.91 12.99
C ASP A 241 -22.78 -13.51 14.22
N THR A 242 -22.21 -14.49 14.92
CA THR A 242 -21.48 -14.24 16.17
C THR A 242 -20.31 -13.28 15.99
N ALA A 243 -19.56 -13.39 14.89
CA ALA A 243 -18.41 -12.54 14.61
C ALA A 243 -18.82 -11.07 14.34
N SER A 244 -19.95 -10.86 13.66
CA SER A 244 -20.49 -9.53 13.39
C SER A 244 -21.11 -8.91 14.64
N LEU A 245 -21.82 -9.71 15.44
CA LEU A 245 -22.35 -9.29 16.74
C LEU A 245 -21.22 -8.80 17.66
N ASP A 246 -20.18 -9.62 17.81
CA ASP A 246 -19.04 -9.31 18.67
C ASP A 246 -18.35 -8.02 18.23
N PHE A 247 -18.16 -7.86 16.91
CA PHE A 247 -17.57 -6.66 16.32
C PHE A 247 -18.41 -5.40 16.52
N GLU A 248 -19.74 -5.47 16.35
CA GLU A 248 -20.61 -4.31 16.53
C GLU A 248 -20.66 -3.86 18.01
N LEU A 249 -20.63 -4.81 18.96
CA LEU A 249 -20.52 -4.54 20.39
C LEU A 249 -19.16 -3.94 20.77
N ALA A 250 -18.06 -4.55 20.33
CA ALA A 250 -16.71 -4.02 20.55
C ALA A 250 -16.54 -2.61 19.98
N LYS A 251 -17.12 -2.36 18.80
CA LYS A 251 -17.11 -1.04 18.17
C LYS A 251 -17.94 -0.02 18.96
N GLN A 252 -19.04 -0.42 19.60
CA GLN A 252 -19.77 0.48 20.49
C GLN A 252 -18.95 0.84 21.73
N LEU A 253 -18.24 -0.13 22.31
CA LEU A 253 -17.30 0.12 23.41
C LEU A 253 -16.17 1.04 22.97
N ALA A 254 -15.63 0.86 21.76
CA ALA A 254 -14.61 1.76 21.22
C ALA A 254 -15.12 3.22 21.13
N TYR A 255 -16.36 3.44 20.70
CA TYR A 255 -16.94 4.79 20.69
C TYR A 255 -17.12 5.40 22.09
N LEU A 256 -17.38 4.58 23.10
CA LEU A 256 -17.68 5.05 24.46
C LEU A 256 -16.43 5.18 25.35
N GLU A 257 -15.44 4.31 25.16
CA GLU A 257 -14.28 4.21 26.06
C GLU A 257 -12.97 4.66 25.42
N LEU A 258 -12.89 4.70 24.09
CA LEU A 258 -11.67 5.07 23.35
C LEU A 258 -11.85 6.37 22.57
N GLU A 259 -12.81 7.22 22.97
CA GLU A 259 -13.08 8.49 22.29
C GLU A 259 -11.86 9.43 22.31
N ALA A 260 -11.11 9.47 23.42
CA ALA A 260 -9.92 10.28 23.55
C ALA A 260 -8.82 9.84 22.58
N GLU A 261 -8.50 8.54 22.57
CA GLU A 261 -7.47 7.99 21.68
C GLU A 261 -7.87 8.09 20.19
N ILE A 262 -9.16 7.92 19.87
CA ILE A 262 -9.68 8.14 18.52
C ILE A 262 -9.55 9.63 18.16
N GLY A 263 -9.89 10.53 19.07
CA GLY A 263 -9.78 11.98 18.89
C GLY A 263 -8.34 12.41 18.59
N THR A 264 -7.39 11.99 19.42
CA THR A 264 -5.96 12.27 19.21
C THR A 264 -5.48 11.74 17.86
N ALA A 265 -5.87 10.53 17.46
CA ALA A 265 -5.49 10.00 16.15
C ALA A 265 -6.07 10.80 14.97
N LEU A 266 -7.25 11.42 15.14
CA LEU A 266 -7.89 12.26 14.12
C LEU A 266 -7.26 13.65 13.99
N GLU A 267 -6.80 14.24 15.09
CA GLU A 267 -6.16 15.57 15.10
C GLU A 267 -4.93 15.61 14.18
N ASP A 268 -4.18 14.52 14.12
CA ASP A 268 -3.02 14.38 13.24
C ASP A 268 -3.38 14.23 11.74
N GLY A 269 -4.67 14.08 11.40
CA GLY A 269 -5.12 13.71 10.06
C GLY A 269 -5.30 14.85 9.06
N LYS A 270 -5.50 16.09 9.53
CA LYS A 270 -5.70 17.31 8.70
C LYS A 270 -6.68 17.09 7.50
N PHE A 271 -7.88 16.58 7.78
CA PHE A 271 -8.87 16.26 6.75
C PHE A 271 -9.43 17.50 6.03
N ALA A 272 -9.74 17.37 4.73
CA ALA A 272 -10.24 18.48 3.92
C ALA A 272 -11.67 18.92 4.29
N ASN A 273 -12.52 17.99 4.75
CA ASN A 273 -13.90 18.28 5.10
C ASN A 273 -14.42 17.38 6.24
N LYS A 274 -15.57 17.77 6.82
CA LYS A 274 -16.16 17.07 7.98
C LYS A 274 -16.57 15.63 7.65
N SER A 275 -16.99 15.37 6.41
CA SER A 275 -17.35 14.01 5.97
C SER A 275 -16.16 13.07 6.02
N ALA A 276 -14.98 13.50 5.56
CA ALA A 276 -13.74 12.74 5.66
C ALA A 276 -13.35 12.46 7.11
N GLU A 277 -13.43 13.45 7.99
CA GLU A 277 -13.17 13.28 9.43
C GLU A 277 -14.13 12.26 10.08
N LEU A 278 -15.43 12.32 9.77
CA LEU A 278 -16.42 11.36 10.28
C LEU A 278 -16.19 9.93 9.74
N LEU A 279 -15.80 9.80 8.47
CA LEU A 279 -15.42 8.52 7.89
C LEU A 279 -14.13 7.96 8.54
N ALA A 280 -13.14 8.82 8.79
CA ALA A 280 -11.93 8.45 9.53
C ALA A 280 -12.27 8.01 10.96
N ARG A 281 -13.15 8.73 11.66
CA ARG A 281 -13.64 8.35 13.00
C ARG A 281 -14.27 6.96 12.98
N ARG A 282 -15.07 6.66 11.94
CA ARG A 282 -15.68 5.33 11.75
C ARG A 282 -14.63 4.25 11.46
N ALA A 283 -13.60 4.57 10.68
CA ALA A 283 -12.50 3.65 10.39
C ALA A 283 -11.67 3.35 11.65
N LEU A 284 -11.35 4.36 12.46
CA LEU A 284 -10.62 4.20 13.72
C LEU A 284 -11.43 3.44 14.78
N ALA A 285 -12.74 3.68 14.88
CA ALA A 285 -13.59 2.88 15.77
C ALA A 285 -13.64 1.40 15.33
N ALA A 286 -13.63 1.13 14.01
CA ALA A 286 -13.54 -0.23 13.49
C ALA A 286 -12.15 -0.87 13.71
N TYR A 287 -11.08 -0.08 13.60
CA TYR A 287 -9.72 -0.49 13.98
C TYR A 287 -9.67 -0.88 15.45
N ALA A 288 -10.17 -0.03 16.33
CA ALA A 288 -10.19 -0.25 17.77
C ALA A 288 -11.04 -1.48 18.14
N ALA A 289 -12.21 -1.67 17.50
CA ALA A 289 -13.01 -2.89 17.68
C ALA A 289 -12.22 -4.16 17.34
N ALA A 290 -11.51 -4.16 16.20
CA ALA A 290 -10.64 -5.26 15.81
C ALA A 290 -9.50 -5.48 16.82
N ALA A 291 -8.92 -4.40 17.35
CA ALA A 291 -7.86 -4.47 18.37
C ALA A 291 -8.36 -4.94 19.74
N ILE A 292 -9.64 -4.71 20.09
CA ILE A 292 -10.26 -5.24 21.32
C ILE A 292 -10.46 -6.76 21.18
N ILE A 293 -10.97 -7.23 20.04
CA ILE A 293 -11.24 -8.65 19.79
C ILE A 293 -9.94 -9.44 19.53
N MET A 294 -8.98 -8.81 18.86
CA MET A 294 -7.66 -9.37 18.55
C MET A 294 -6.56 -8.45 19.13
N PRO A 295 -6.32 -8.49 20.46
CA PRO A 295 -5.30 -7.68 21.12
C PRO A 295 -3.92 -7.87 20.49
N TYR A 296 -3.16 -6.79 20.33
CA TYR A 296 -1.94 -6.80 19.50
C TYR A 296 -0.96 -7.90 19.92
N SER A 297 -0.63 -7.97 21.21
CA SER A 297 0.40 -8.89 21.72
C SER A 297 -0.03 -10.36 21.58
N SER A 298 -1.30 -10.65 21.92
CA SER A 298 -1.93 -11.96 21.76
C SER A 298 -1.99 -12.40 20.30
N PHE A 299 -2.49 -11.53 19.43
CA PHE A 299 -2.68 -11.81 18.02
C PHE A 299 -1.36 -11.94 17.27
N ALA A 300 -0.38 -11.08 17.54
CA ALA A 300 0.96 -11.16 16.96
C ALA A 300 1.65 -12.49 17.30
N LYS A 301 1.57 -12.95 18.56
CA LYS A 301 2.09 -14.26 18.98
C LYS A 301 1.37 -15.41 18.27
N ALA A 302 0.06 -15.34 18.14
CA ALA A 302 -0.73 -16.36 17.45
C ALA A 302 -0.40 -16.42 15.96
N VAL A 303 -0.21 -15.27 15.31
CA VAL A 303 0.20 -15.14 13.92
C VAL A 303 1.53 -15.84 13.66
N GLU A 304 2.52 -15.65 14.53
CA GLU A 304 3.82 -16.34 14.42
C GLU A 304 3.70 -17.84 14.63
N THR A 305 2.98 -18.23 15.69
CA THR A 305 2.77 -19.65 16.06
C THR A 305 2.08 -20.42 14.94
N ARG A 306 1.06 -19.81 14.32
CA ARG A 306 0.28 -20.39 13.22
C ARG A 306 0.80 -20.04 11.84
N ARG A 307 1.92 -19.31 11.74
CA ARG A 307 2.56 -18.93 10.48
C ARG A 307 1.59 -18.29 9.50
N TYR A 308 0.81 -17.32 9.99
CA TYR A 308 -0.19 -16.59 9.20
C TYR A 308 -1.28 -17.46 8.54
N ASP A 309 -1.61 -18.63 9.10
CA ASP A 309 -2.83 -19.34 8.71
C ASP A 309 -4.07 -18.52 9.10
N LEU A 310 -4.61 -17.77 8.14
CA LEU A 310 -5.71 -16.82 8.35
C LEU A 310 -6.98 -17.51 8.81
N GLU A 311 -7.23 -18.74 8.35
CA GLU A 311 -8.41 -19.49 8.77
C GLU A 311 -8.28 -20.02 10.19
N ALA A 312 -7.10 -20.52 10.56
CA ALA A 312 -6.85 -20.98 11.92
C ALA A 312 -6.85 -19.82 12.92
N LEU A 313 -6.34 -18.65 12.52
CA LEU A 313 -6.43 -17.41 13.30
C LEU A 313 -7.88 -16.94 13.47
N ALA A 314 -8.66 -16.92 12.39
CA ALA A 314 -10.08 -16.56 12.44
C ALA A 314 -10.85 -17.43 13.45
N ARG A 315 -10.62 -18.76 13.41
CA ARG A 315 -11.21 -19.71 14.36
C ARG A 315 -10.74 -19.47 15.81
N GLN A 316 -9.47 -19.21 16.03
CA GLN A 316 -8.92 -18.97 17.38
C GLN A 316 -9.52 -17.72 18.03
N PHE A 317 -9.77 -16.66 17.26
CA PHE A 317 -10.27 -15.38 17.79
C PHE A 317 -11.79 -15.20 17.59
N GLY A 318 -12.50 -16.19 17.06
CA GLY A 318 -13.95 -16.09 16.81
C GLY A 318 -14.33 -15.00 15.81
N THR A 319 -13.45 -14.71 14.85
CA THR A 319 -13.63 -13.62 13.87
C THR A 319 -13.94 -14.16 12.47
N SER A 320 -14.49 -13.31 11.61
CA SER A 320 -14.63 -13.62 10.19
C SER A 320 -13.29 -13.53 9.46
N PHE A 321 -13.18 -14.19 8.30
CA PHE A 321 -11.97 -14.12 7.48
C PHE A 321 -11.60 -12.68 7.12
N GLU A 322 -12.58 -11.83 6.78
CA GLU A 322 -12.34 -10.41 6.48
C GLU A 322 -11.79 -9.65 7.69
N GLN A 323 -12.32 -9.89 8.90
CA GLN A 323 -11.84 -9.25 10.12
C GLN A 323 -10.39 -9.66 10.44
N THR A 324 -10.07 -10.97 10.35
CA THR A 324 -8.70 -11.47 10.54
C THR A 324 -7.74 -10.93 9.48
N ALA A 325 -8.14 -10.96 8.20
CA ALA A 325 -7.38 -10.41 7.09
C ALA A 325 -7.11 -8.91 7.27
N HIS A 326 -8.08 -8.16 7.80
CA HIS A 326 -7.87 -6.76 8.13
C HIS A 326 -6.85 -6.60 9.25
N ARG A 327 -6.95 -7.40 10.32
CA ARG A 327 -6.06 -7.27 11.48
C ARG A 327 -4.61 -7.60 11.17
N VAL A 328 -4.32 -8.55 10.27
CA VAL A 328 -2.92 -8.81 9.88
C VAL A 328 -2.27 -7.62 9.18
N THR A 329 -3.04 -6.77 8.48
CA THR A 329 -2.51 -5.54 7.85
C THR A 329 -2.15 -4.43 8.84
N THR A 330 -2.51 -4.55 10.12
CA THR A 330 -2.27 -3.51 11.13
C THR A 330 -1.06 -3.79 12.03
N LEU A 331 -0.35 -4.90 11.82
CA LEU A 331 0.73 -5.36 12.70
C LEU A 331 2.07 -4.66 12.44
N GLN A 332 2.06 -3.33 12.49
CA GLN A 332 3.20 -2.47 12.20
C GLN A 332 3.58 -1.59 13.41
N ARG A 333 3.37 -2.10 14.64
CA ARG A 333 3.77 -1.39 15.87
C ARG A 333 5.30 -1.28 15.90
N PRO A 334 5.86 -0.08 16.13
CA PRO A 334 7.31 0.12 16.22
C PRO A 334 7.97 -0.84 17.24
N GLY A 335 9.00 -1.56 16.80
CA GLY A 335 9.76 -2.52 17.62
C GLY A 335 9.09 -3.91 17.80
N ALA A 336 7.89 -4.09 17.27
CA ALA A 336 7.16 -5.36 17.28
C ALA A 336 6.42 -5.60 15.95
N GLU A 337 7.03 -5.14 14.86
CA GLU A 337 6.50 -5.24 13.51
C GLU A 337 6.41 -6.72 13.08
N LYS A 338 5.38 -7.01 12.29
CA LYS A 338 5.18 -8.28 11.61
C LYS A 338 5.18 -8.07 10.10
N ILE A 339 4.97 -9.13 9.34
CA ILE A 339 4.98 -9.05 7.86
C ILE A 339 4.00 -7.96 7.42
N PRO A 340 4.47 -6.97 6.64
CA PRO A 340 3.58 -5.98 6.07
C PRO A 340 2.69 -6.66 5.02
N PHE A 341 1.38 -6.48 5.14
CA PHE A 341 0.40 -6.97 4.19
C PHE A 341 -0.40 -5.81 3.61
N PHE A 342 -0.68 -5.86 2.31
CA PHE A 342 -1.81 -5.13 1.74
C PHE A 342 -3.10 -5.95 1.82
N LEU A 343 -4.24 -5.28 1.68
CA LEU A 343 -5.55 -5.92 1.52
C LEU A 343 -6.35 -5.26 0.41
N ILE A 344 -7.05 -6.08 -0.38
CA ILE A 344 -8.06 -5.66 -1.35
C ILE A 344 -9.38 -6.40 -1.10
N ARG A 345 -10.50 -5.71 -1.30
CA ARG A 345 -11.84 -6.30 -1.31
C ARG A 345 -12.56 -6.00 -2.62
N VAL A 346 -12.89 -7.05 -3.35
CA VAL A 346 -13.44 -6.98 -4.71
C VAL A 346 -14.81 -7.67 -4.76
N ASP A 347 -15.72 -7.20 -5.62
CA ASP A 347 -16.96 -7.90 -5.93
C ASP A 347 -16.86 -8.73 -7.24
N PRO A 348 -17.87 -9.54 -7.62
CA PRO A 348 -17.82 -10.33 -8.85
C PRO A 348 -17.69 -9.51 -10.15
N ALA A 349 -18.01 -8.22 -10.12
CA ALA A 349 -17.85 -7.32 -11.25
C ALA A 349 -16.46 -6.67 -11.31
N GLY A 350 -15.58 -6.96 -10.35
CA GLY A 350 -14.24 -6.38 -10.26
C GLY A 350 -14.20 -5.04 -9.52
N ASN A 351 -15.31 -4.57 -8.93
CA ASN A 351 -15.31 -3.30 -8.21
C ASN A 351 -14.58 -3.43 -6.87
N ILE A 352 -13.67 -2.51 -6.62
CA ILE A 352 -12.87 -2.49 -5.40
C ILE A 352 -13.55 -1.61 -4.37
N SER A 353 -14.06 -2.24 -3.31
CA SER A 353 -14.79 -1.57 -2.23
C SER A 353 -13.93 -1.29 -1.00
N LYS A 354 -12.73 -1.86 -0.93
CA LYS A 354 -11.76 -1.58 0.14
C LYS A 354 -10.35 -1.88 -0.34
N LEU A 355 -9.44 -1.00 0.03
CA LEU A 355 -8.02 -1.09 -0.23
C LEU A 355 -7.30 -0.64 1.04
N LEU A 356 -6.35 -1.45 1.52
CA LEU A 356 -5.44 -1.08 2.60
C LEU A 356 -4.02 -1.29 2.09
N ASP A 357 -3.28 -0.19 2.05
CA ASP A 357 -1.91 -0.22 1.59
C ASP A 357 -1.01 -0.84 2.65
N GLY A 358 -0.13 -1.72 2.20
CA GLY A 358 0.91 -2.36 2.98
C GLY A 358 1.83 -3.13 2.06
N ALA A 359 3.04 -3.46 2.52
CA ALA A 359 4.01 -4.25 1.75
C ALA A 359 4.55 -3.63 0.45
N GLY A 360 4.28 -2.35 0.16
CA GLY A 360 4.81 -1.65 -1.01
C GLY A 360 4.20 -2.04 -2.36
N PHE A 361 3.08 -2.77 -2.38
CA PHE A 361 2.40 -3.10 -3.64
C PHE A 361 1.85 -1.81 -4.29
N PRO A 362 2.20 -1.52 -5.55
CA PRO A 362 1.77 -0.31 -6.24
C PRO A 362 0.31 -0.45 -6.69
N PHE A 363 -0.61 -0.16 -5.78
CA PHE A 363 -1.99 0.05 -6.18
C PHE A 363 -2.12 1.36 -6.94
N ALA A 364 -2.77 1.32 -8.11
CA ALA A 364 -3.44 2.53 -8.60
C ALA A 364 -4.60 2.89 -7.65
N ARG A 365 -5.11 4.13 -7.72
CA ARG A 365 -6.32 4.54 -6.96
C ARG A 365 -7.48 3.53 -7.13
N HIS A 366 -7.54 2.85 -8.29
CA HIS A 366 -8.40 1.70 -8.60
C HIS A 366 -7.64 0.45 -9.11
N GLY A 367 -6.38 0.27 -8.70
CA GLY A 367 -5.49 -0.78 -9.18
C GLY A 367 -5.84 -2.18 -8.67
N GLY A 368 -5.36 -3.19 -9.39
CA GLY A 368 -5.62 -4.59 -9.05
C GLY A 368 -6.66 -5.26 -9.93
N ALA A 369 -7.15 -4.61 -11.00
CA ALA A 369 -8.17 -5.16 -11.91
C ALA A 369 -7.63 -6.19 -12.93
N CYS A 370 -6.39 -6.67 -12.77
CA CYS A 370 -5.85 -7.66 -13.69
C CYS A 370 -6.58 -9.01 -13.52
N PRO A 371 -7.22 -9.54 -14.58
CA PRO A 371 -8.00 -10.77 -14.49
C PRO A 371 -7.14 -12.01 -14.23
N LEU A 372 -5.82 -11.93 -14.42
CA LEU A 372 -4.87 -12.98 -14.10
C LEU A 372 -4.59 -13.10 -12.59
N TRP A 373 -4.96 -12.09 -11.79
CA TRP A 373 -4.92 -12.19 -10.34
C TRP A 373 -6.13 -12.99 -9.83
N SER A 374 -5.86 -14.07 -9.10
CA SER A 374 -6.82 -15.06 -8.62
C SER A 374 -7.99 -14.48 -7.83
N VAL A 375 -7.83 -13.30 -7.21
CA VAL A 375 -8.90 -12.59 -6.47
C VAL A 375 -10.15 -12.36 -7.34
N HIS A 376 -10.02 -12.21 -8.66
CA HIS A 376 -11.16 -12.01 -9.57
C HIS A 376 -11.80 -13.33 -10.02
N GLY A 377 -11.05 -14.43 -10.01
CA GLY A 377 -11.55 -15.75 -10.43
C GLY A 377 -12.14 -16.59 -9.29
N ILE A 378 -11.91 -16.21 -8.04
CA ILE A 378 -12.19 -17.03 -6.86
C ILE A 378 -13.68 -17.25 -6.56
N PHE A 379 -14.57 -16.45 -7.14
CA PHE A 379 -16.02 -16.60 -6.95
C PHE A 379 -16.57 -17.97 -7.39
N LYS A 380 -15.83 -18.70 -8.24
CA LYS A 380 -16.15 -20.09 -8.63
C LYS A 380 -15.77 -21.13 -7.56
N ARG A 381 -15.04 -20.73 -6.53
CA ARG A 381 -14.53 -21.58 -5.44
C ARG A 381 -14.88 -20.98 -4.07
N PRO A 382 -16.17 -20.90 -3.72
CA PRO A 382 -16.59 -20.22 -2.52
C PRO A 382 -16.03 -20.91 -1.26
N ARG A 383 -15.50 -20.10 -0.34
CA ARG A 383 -14.89 -20.49 0.95
C ARG A 383 -13.55 -21.22 0.86
N GLU A 384 -13.01 -21.48 -0.33
CA GLU A 384 -11.67 -22.03 -0.53
C GLU A 384 -10.62 -20.92 -0.44
N ILE A 385 -9.49 -21.19 0.23
CA ILE A 385 -8.32 -20.31 0.14
C ILE A 385 -7.59 -20.62 -1.16
N VAL A 386 -7.41 -19.60 -1.99
CA VAL A 386 -6.57 -19.67 -3.19
C VAL A 386 -5.34 -18.81 -2.99
N THR A 387 -4.16 -19.40 -3.21
CA THR A 387 -2.89 -18.68 -3.13
C THR A 387 -2.24 -18.56 -4.49
N GLN A 388 -1.44 -17.50 -4.68
CA GLN A 388 -0.82 -17.21 -5.97
C GLN A 388 0.45 -16.38 -5.81
N TRP A 389 1.51 -16.77 -6.50
CA TRP A 389 2.68 -15.91 -6.74
C TRP A 389 2.38 -14.94 -7.88
N LEU A 390 2.65 -13.66 -7.64
CA LEU A 390 2.40 -12.57 -8.57
C LEU A 390 3.72 -11.92 -8.94
N GLU A 391 3.91 -11.62 -10.23
CA GLU A 391 5.03 -10.80 -10.70
C GLU A 391 4.49 -9.58 -11.45
N LEU A 392 4.91 -8.39 -11.05
CA LEU A 392 4.58 -7.12 -11.71
C LEU A 392 5.48 -6.86 -12.92
N PRO A 393 5.11 -5.94 -13.83
CA PRO A 393 5.89 -5.64 -15.04
C PRO A 393 7.33 -5.15 -14.77
N ASP A 394 7.59 -4.59 -13.59
CA ASP A 394 8.90 -4.13 -13.13
C ASP A 394 9.74 -5.25 -12.45
N GLY A 395 9.23 -6.49 -12.42
CA GLY A 395 9.88 -7.65 -11.83
C GLY A 395 9.64 -7.83 -10.33
N GLN A 396 8.92 -6.91 -9.66
CA GLN A 396 8.59 -7.10 -8.25
C GLN A 396 7.65 -8.29 -8.05
N ARG A 397 7.93 -9.10 -7.02
CA ARG A 397 7.18 -10.33 -6.73
C ARG A 397 6.44 -10.23 -5.40
N PHE A 398 5.22 -10.77 -5.39
CA PHE A 398 4.33 -10.79 -4.23
C PHE A 398 3.67 -12.17 -4.09
N PHE A 399 3.28 -12.50 -2.86
CA PHE A 399 2.47 -13.68 -2.58
C PHE A 399 1.07 -13.25 -2.14
N SER A 400 0.04 -13.75 -2.80
CA SER A 400 -1.36 -13.42 -2.54
C SER A 400 -2.11 -14.61 -1.92
N ILE A 401 -2.95 -14.32 -0.93
CA ILE A 401 -3.90 -15.24 -0.31
C ILE A 401 -5.29 -14.64 -0.49
N ALA A 402 -6.18 -15.34 -1.18
CA ALA A 402 -7.52 -14.89 -1.49
C ALA A 402 -8.58 -15.87 -0.99
N ARG A 403 -9.74 -15.36 -0.57
CA ARG A 403 -10.94 -16.15 -0.22
C ARG A 403 -12.21 -15.33 -0.42
N THR A 404 -13.30 -15.97 -0.83
CA THR A 404 -14.63 -15.32 -0.84
C THR A 404 -15.18 -15.16 0.58
N VAL A 405 -15.84 -14.05 0.84
CA VAL A 405 -16.63 -13.77 2.04
C VAL A 405 -18.04 -13.38 1.63
N THR A 406 -18.97 -13.52 2.56
CA THR A 406 -20.38 -13.24 2.31
C THR A 406 -20.89 -12.26 3.34
N ALA A 407 -21.61 -11.24 2.89
CA ALA A 407 -22.31 -10.29 3.74
C ALA A 407 -23.81 -10.32 3.46
N GLY A 408 -24.62 -10.00 4.47
CA GLY A 408 -26.07 -10.13 4.40
C GLY A 408 -26.51 -11.60 4.37
N GLY A 409 -27.75 -11.83 3.93
CA GLY A 409 -28.43 -13.12 4.07
C GLY A 409 -29.08 -13.26 5.45
N GLY A 410 -28.93 -14.42 6.08
CA GLY A 410 -29.48 -14.71 7.41
C GLY A 410 -30.93 -15.22 7.42
N SER A 411 -31.66 -15.09 6.31
CA SER A 411 -33.01 -15.65 6.15
C SER A 411 -33.30 -16.04 4.70
N PHE A 412 -34.32 -16.88 4.50
CA PHE A 412 -34.77 -17.28 3.16
C PHE A 412 -35.24 -16.05 2.37
N GLY A 413 -34.70 -15.87 1.15
CA GLY A 413 -35.03 -14.73 0.29
C GLY A 413 -34.28 -13.42 0.61
N ALA A 414 -33.48 -13.37 1.67
CA ALA A 414 -32.65 -12.19 1.94
C ALA A 414 -31.52 -12.04 0.92
N ILE A 415 -31.23 -10.78 0.56
CA ILE A 415 -30.14 -10.45 -0.37
C ILE A 415 -28.81 -10.86 0.25
N ARG A 416 -28.04 -11.63 -0.50
CA ARG A 416 -26.70 -12.08 -0.16
C ARG A 416 -25.70 -11.42 -1.09
N VAL A 417 -24.66 -10.82 -0.52
CA VAL A 417 -23.60 -10.17 -1.29
C VAL A 417 -22.30 -10.93 -1.09
N GLU A 418 -21.78 -11.51 -2.17
CA GLU A 418 -20.47 -12.14 -2.19
C GLU A 418 -19.39 -11.11 -2.51
N ARG A 419 -18.25 -11.24 -1.83
CA ARG A 419 -17.04 -10.44 -2.06
C ARG A 419 -15.83 -11.34 -1.98
N ALA A 420 -14.74 -10.97 -2.63
CA ALA A 420 -13.43 -11.60 -2.46
C ALA A 420 -12.55 -10.71 -1.60
N ILE A 421 -11.87 -11.29 -0.62
CA ILE A 421 -10.80 -10.66 0.15
C ILE A 421 -9.49 -11.28 -0.31
N ALA A 422 -8.54 -10.45 -0.71
CA ALA A 422 -7.17 -10.88 -0.89
C ALA A 422 -6.23 -10.05 -0.02
N VAL A 423 -5.30 -10.73 0.63
CA VAL A 423 -4.13 -10.11 1.28
C VAL A 423 -2.87 -10.56 0.57
N GLY A 424 -1.85 -9.71 0.57
CA GLY A 424 -0.57 -10.10 0.00
C GLY A 424 0.61 -9.38 0.63
N CYS A 425 1.78 -10.01 0.51
CA CYS A 425 3.04 -9.50 1.02
C CYS A 425 4.14 -9.61 -0.05
N ALA A 426 5.23 -8.88 0.14
CA ALA A 426 6.41 -8.98 -0.71
C ALA A 426 7.03 -10.39 -0.65
N ALA A 427 7.62 -10.83 -1.76
CA ALA A 427 8.18 -12.19 -1.90
C ALA A 427 9.18 -12.57 -0.80
N GLU A 428 9.97 -11.60 -0.33
CA GLU A 428 10.95 -11.78 0.76
C GLU A 428 10.32 -12.25 2.09
N HIS A 429 9.04 -11.96 2.31
CA HIS A 429 8.31 -12.37 3.50
C HIS A 429 7.52 -13.67 3.32
N ALA A 430 7.26 -14.07 2.09
CA ALA A 430 6.34 -15.17 1.79
C ALA A 430 6.79 -16.50 2.40
N GLY A 431 8.10 -16.75 2.55
CA GLY A 431 8.64 -17.97 3.16
C GLY A 431 8.25 -18.19 4.64
N GLN A 432 7.73 -17.16 5.31
CA GLN A 432 7.23 -17.25 6.68
C GLN A 432 5.78 -17.76 6.76
N LEU A 433 5.07 -17.78 5.63
CA LEU A 433 3.67 -18.15 5.55
C LEU A 433 3.52 -19.66 5.51
N ILE A 434 2.46 -20.19 6.12
CA ILE A 434 2.15 -21.62 6.05
C ILE A 434 1.95 -22.09 4.59
N TYR A 435 1.45 -21.20 3.73
CA TYR A 435 1.04 -21.49 2.36
C TYR A 435 2.18 -21.71 1.36
N THR A 436 3.43 -21.45 1.75
CA THR A 436 4.60 -21.64 0.88
C THR A 436 5.48 -22.80 1.34
N ARG A 437 5.10 -23.51 2.41
CA ARG A 437 5.93 -24.56 2.99
C ARG A 437 5.70 -25.90 2.31
N ASP A 438 6.73 -26.73 2.40
CA ASP A 438 6.68 -28.16 2.07
C ASP A 438 6.18 -28.46 0.64
N GLY A 439 6.35 -27.51 -0.29
CA GLY A 439 5.92 -27.65 -1.69
C GLY A 439 4.40 -27.73 -1.90
N HIS A 440 3.58 -27.46 -0.87
CA HIS A 440 2.11 -27.53 -0.96
C HIS A 440 1.47 -26.25 -1.56
N GLY A 441 2.29 -25.24 -1.86
CA GLY A 441 1.87 -23.97 -2.44
C GLY A 441 2.14 -23.87 -3.95
N PRO A 442 1.72 -22.77 -4.60
CA PRO A 442 2.10 -22.47 -5.98
C PRO A 442 3.62 -22.35 -6.10
N ASP A 443 4.14 -22.77 -7.25
CA ASP A 443 5.57 -22.71 -7.55
C ASP A 443 6.09 -21.27 -7.55
N ALA A 444 7.12 -21.00 -6.75
CA ALA A 444 7.74 -19.68 -6.62
C ALA A 444 8.58 -19.32 -7.85
N ASP A 445 9.07 -20.33 -8.59
CA ASP A 445 9.86 -20.15 -9.81
C ASP A 445 8.98 -19.89 -11.04
N ALA A 446 7.67 -20.11 -10.92
CA ALA A 446 6.68 -19.83 -11.96
C ALA A 446 5.59 -18.83 -11.48
N PRO A 447 5.96 -17.58 -11.12
CA PRO A 447 4.98 -16.58 -10.70
C PRO A 447 4.07 -16.20 -11.88
N THR A 448 2.80 -15.88 -11.58
CA THR A 448 1.87 -15.41 -12.60
C THR A 448 2.23 -13.97 -13.00
N PRO A 449 2.48 -13.70 -14.29
CA PRO A 449 2.80 -12.36 -14.77
C PRO A 449 1.53 -11.50 -14.80
N VAL A 450 1.32 -10.71 -13.76
CA VAL A 450 0.17 -9.81 -13.63
C VAL A 450 0.56 -8.37 -13.95
N GLY A 451 -0.43 -7.48 -13.96
CA GLY A 451 -0.23 -6.03 -14.02
C GLY A 451 -1.19 -5.30 -13.08
N VAL A 452 -1.03 -3.98 -12.94
CA VAL A 452 -1.91 -3.18 -12.08
C VAL A 452 -3.26 -2.91 -12.76
N ALA A 453 -3.23 -2.51 -14.03
CA ALA A 453 -4.39 -2.35 -14.91
C ALA A 453 -3.94 -2.42 -16.38
N CYS A 454 -4.80 -2.90 -17.30
CA CYS A 454 -4.42 -3.12 -18.70
C CYS A 454 -3.84 -1.87 -19.39
N ARG A 455 -4.39 -0.68 -19.09
CA ARG A 455 -3.97 0.59 -19.69
C ARG A 455 -2.60 1.09 -19.25
N VAL A 456 -2.07 0.60 -18.15
CA VAL A 456 -0.72 0.94 -17.65
C VAL A 456 0.18 -0.29 -17.56
N CYS A 457 -0.28 -1.42 -18.10
CA CYS A 457 0.46 -2.66 -18.13
C CYS A 457 1.09 -2.83 -19.51
N HIS A 458 2.41 -2.84 -19.56
CA HIS A 458 3.18 -2.92 -20.80
C HIS A 458 3.67 -4.35 -21.12
N ARG A 459 3.11 -5.39 -20.49
CA ARG A 459 3.45 -6.78 -20.82
C ARG A 459 3.03 -7.12 -22.27
N PRO A 460 3.97 -7.42 -23.17
CA PRO A 460 3.66 -7.50 -24.61
C PRO A 460 2.93 -8.77 -25.02
N LYS A 461 3.10 -9.86 -24.25
CA LYS A 461 2.56 -11.20 -24.56
C LYS A 461 1.32 -11.55 -23.72
N CYS A 462 0.54 -10.55 -23.27
CA CYS A 462 -0.60 -10.76 -22.37
C CYS A 462 -1.88 -11.10 -23.14
N ALA A 463 -2.20 -12.40 -23.27
CA ALA A 463 -3.45 -12.85 -23.90
C ALA A 463 -4.72 -12.40 -23.17
N ALA A 464 -4.63 -12.05 -21.88
CA ALA A 464 -5.76 -11.58 -21.06
C ALA A 464 -5.98 -10.05 -21.12
N ARG A 465 -5.35 -9.36 -22.08
CA ARG A 465 -5.41 -7.89 -22.18
C ARG A 465 -6.79 -7.42 -22.65
N SER A 466 -7.42 -6.57 -21.85
CA SER A 466 -8.75 -5.99 -22.16
C SER A 466 -8.71 -4.56 -22.69
N ALA A 467 -7.55 -3.88 -22.61
CA ALA A 467 -7.38 -2.54 -23.13
C ALA A 467 -5.93 -2.30 -23.59
N PRO A 468 -5.70 -1.46 -24.64
CA PRO A 468 -4.36 -1.10 -25.06
C PRO A 468 -3.64 -0.28 -23.97
N PRO A 469 -2.33 -0.48 -23.78
CA PRO A 469 -1.56 0.36 -22.88
C PRO A 469 -1.43 1.77 -23.45
N ILE A 470 -1.50 2.77 -22.58
CA ILE A 470 -1.30 4.16 -22.97
C ILE A 470 0.18 4.37 -23.32
N GLY A 471 0.46 5.17 -24.34
CA GLY A 471 1.82 5.46 -24.80
C GLY A 471 2.46 4.35 -25.64
N ARG A 472 1.75 3.26 -25.94
CA ARG A 472 2.20 2.24 -26.90
C ARG A 472 1.35 2.29 -28.16
N GLU A 473 2.03 2.25 -29.31
CA GLU A 473 1.38 2.11 -30.60
C GLU A 473 0.95 0.65 -30.78
N ILE A 474 -0.35 0.44 -30.98
CA ILE A 474 -0.91 -0.85 -31.37
C ILE A 474 -0.41 -1.11 -32.79
N LEU A 475 0.04 -2.33 -33.08
CA LEU A 475 0.40 -2.73 -34.44
C LEU A 475 -0.84 -3.25 -35.16
N PRO A 476 -1.48 -2.48 -36.06
CA PRO A 476 -2.47 -3.02 -36.98
C PRO A 476 -1.72 -3.85 -38.02
N ASP A 477 -1.73 -5.18 -37.87
CA ASP A 477 -1.16 -6.09 -38.86
C ASP A 477 -2.28 -6.84 -39.58
N ASP A 478 -2.53 -6.45 -40.83
CA ASP A 478 -3.55 -7.07 -41.69
C ASP A 478 -3.14 -8.47 -42.17
N PHE A 479 -1.84 -8.81 -42.12
CA PHE A 479 -1.28 -10.06 -42.62
C PHE A 479 -0.92 -11.05 -41.51
N ARG A 480 -0.79 -10.59 -40.26
CA ARG A 480 -0.50 -11.43 -39.08
C ARG A 480 -1.52 -11.21 -37.98
N THR A 481 -2.37 -12.21 -37.76
CA THR A 481 -3.27 -12.22 -36.60
C THR A 481 -2.52 -12.69 -35.35
N SER A 482 -2.36 -11.81 -34.36
CA SER A 482 -1.80 -12.15 -33.06
C SER A 482 -2.85 -12.79 -32.14
N SER A 483 -2.44 -13.75 -31.29
CA SER A 483 -3.28 -14.28 -30.21
C SER A 483 -3.38 -13.34 -29.00
N VAL A 484 -2.59 -12.26 -29.01
CA VAL A 484 -2.60 -11.22 -27.98
C VAL A 484 -3.46 -10.05 -28.45
N PRO A 485 -4.58 -9.74 -27.76
CA PRO A 485 -5.37 -8.54 -28.05
C PRO A 485 -4.52 -7.28 -27.88
N PHE A 486 -4.72 -6.29 -28.77
CA PHE A 486 -3.95 -5.03 -28.76
C PHE A 486 -2.43 -5.27 -28.77
N GLY A 487 -1.96 -6.20 -29.60
CA GLY A 487 -0.53 -6.44 -29.79
C GLY A 487 0.19 -5.13 -30.15
N PHE A 488 1.31 -4.89 -29.47
CA PHE A 488 2.24 -3.81 -29.78
C PHE A 488 3.64 -4.40 -29.87
N SER A 489 4.56 -3.68 -30.49
CA SER A 489 5.94 -4.17 -30.65
C SER A 489 6.53 -4.50 -29.28
N ALA A 490 6.76 -5.79 -29.05
CA ALA A 490 7.87 -6.24 -28.25
C ALA A 490 8.91 -6.71 -29.24
N ASP A 491 10.11 -6.21 -29.06
CA ASP A 491 11.32 -6.60 -29.79
C ASP A 491 11.25 -7.99 -30.44
#